data_AF-A0A0P0NGU1-F1
#
_entry.id   AF-A0A0P0NGU1-F1
#
_cell.length_a   1.000
_cell.length_b   1.000
_cell.length_c   1.000
_cell.angle_alpha   90.00
_cell.angle_beta   90.00
_cell.angle_gamma   90.00
#
_symmetry.space_group_name_H-M   'P 1'
#
loop_
_entity.id
_entity.type
_entity.pdbx_description
1 polymer ?
#
loop_
_entity_poly.entity_id
_entity_poly.type
_entity_poly.pdbx_seq_one_letter_code
_entity_poly.pdbx_strand_id
1 'polypeptide(L)'
;MINSFLMIGQSNMAGRGYLNDVKQIYDEKIKMLVNGRWQTMTEPINFDRPTSGIGLAASFAGAWRLKNDPEEIGLIPCADGGTSLDDWAVGGVLFENAVFQAKLALRTSKLTGILWHQGENDSFGGLSALYYDKLSVIVDAFRQELDAADVPFITGGLGDFLIAGRYGKYFTEYQQVNDALQKFAETKPNCYFVTADGLRANQDGLHFDAVSQRRFGIRYFKSFDEKKNILTAVSTEDELIESIQNRPLTKKEQATLLEIDFASGKISLADLGEKLSLFND
;
A
#
# COMPACT_ATOMS: atom_id res chain seq x y z
N MET A 1 -10.44 18.17 -4.74
CA MET A 1 -10.68 16.88 -5.44
C MET A 1 -9.69 15.89 -4.87
N ILE A 2 -10.10 14.64 -4.58
CA ILE A 2 -9.21 13.65 -3.95
C ILE A 2 -8.24 13.08 -5.00
N ASN A 3 -6.95 12.99 -4.69
CA ASN A 3 -5.94 12.28 -5.49
C ASN A 3 -5.95 10.80 -5.08
N SER A 4 -6.47 9.94 -5.94
CA SER A 4 -6.67 8.53 -5.61
C SER A 4 -5.55 7.62 -6.13
N PHE A 5 -5.24 6.59 -5.37
CA PHE A 5 -4.21 5.60 -5.66
C PHE A 5 -4.81 4.20 -5.60
N LEU A 6 -4.71 3.47 -6.71
CA LEU A 6 -5.15 2.08 -6.78
C LEU A 6 -4.08 1.17 -6.16
N MET A 7 -4.48 0.35 -5.18
CA MET A 7 -3.59 -0.62 -4.53
C MET A 7 -3.93 -2.02 -5.01
N ILE A 8 -3.00 -2.67 -5.71
CA ILE A 8 -3.18 -4.00 -6.31
C ILE A 8 -1.96 -4.89 -6.08
N GLY A 9 -2.15 -6.19 -6.22
CA GLY A 9 -1.14 -7.21 -5.93
C GLY A 9 -1.60 -8.16 -4.84
N GLN A 10 -0.67 -8.61 -3.98
CA GLN A 10 -0.94 -9.67 -3.00
C GLN A 10 -0.87 -9.21 -1.53
N SER A 11 -0.68 -10.15 -0.61
CA SER A 11 -0.69 -9.93 0.84
C SER A 11 0.32 -8.85 1.30
N ASN A 12 1.47 -8.72 0.64
CA ASN A 12 2.45 -7.68 0.97
C ASN A 12 2.08 -6.27 0.46
N MET A 13 1.20 -6.13 -0.54
CA MET A 13 0.50 -4.85 -0.81
C MET A 13 -0.62 -4.62 0.21
N ALA A 14 -1.43 -5.65 0.46
CA ALA A 14 -2.57 -5.57 1.35
C ALA A 14 -2.16 -5.21 2.79
N GLY A 15 -1.00 -5.68 3.22
CA GLY A 15 -0.43 -5.46 4.53
C GLY A 15 -0.67 -6.63 5.48
N ARG A 16 0.39 -7.05 6.15
CA ARG A 16 0.41 -8.14 7.14
C ARG A 16 1.32 -7.84 8.33
N GLY A 17 1.94 -6.64 8.37
CA GLY A 17 2.69 -6.22 9.55
C GLY A 17 1.77 -6.10 10.76
N TYR A 18 2.25 -6.44 11.95
CA TYR A 18 1.40 -6.40 13.14
C TYR A 18 1.04 -4.97 13.52
N LEU A 19 -0.26 -4.73 13.78
CA LEU A 19 -0.81 -3.40 14.05
C LEU A 19 -0.16 -2.70 15.26
N ASN A 20 0.29 -3.48 16.25
CA ASN A 20 0.85 -2.95 17.51
C ASN A 20 2.36 -2.70 17.45
N ASP A 21 3.04 -3.08 16.36
CA ASP A 21 4.50 -2.95 16.25
C ASP A 21 4.93 -1.55 15.78
N VAL A 22 3.98 -0.73 15.33
CA VAL A 22 4.21 0.66 14.89
C VAL A 22 3.09 1.56 15.39
N LYS A 23 3.39 2.85 15.55
CA LYS A 23 2.37 3.85 15.86
C LYS A 23 1.39 3.99 14.68
N GLN A 24 0.11 4.15 15.00
CA GLN A 24 -0.94 4.42 14.04
C GLN A 24 -0.68 5.75 13.31
N ILE A 25 -0.93 5.77 12.01
CA ILE A 25 -1.00 7.00 11.22
C ILE A 25 -2.46 7.40 11.11
N TYR A 26 -2.79 8.59 11.58
CA TYR A 26 -4.13 9.16 11.46
C TYR A 26 -4.04 10.58 10.92
N ASP A 27 -4.72 10.83 9.81
CA ASP A 27 -4.88 12.14 9.19
C ASP A 27 -6.23 12.18 8.50
N GLU A 28 -7.09 13.14 8.88
CA GLU A 28 -8.42 13.26 8.29
C GLU A 28 -8.41 13.53 6.78
N LYS A 29 -7.27 13.95 6.22
CA LYS A 29 -7.06 14.17 4.79
C LYS A 29 -6.53 12.94 4.04
N ILE A 30 -6.21 11.86 4.76
CA ILE A 30 -5.96 10.54 4.16
C ILE A 30 -7.26 9.75 4.21
N LYS A 31 -7.74 9.37 3.02
CA LYS A 31 -8.99 8.64 2.83
C LYS A 31 -8.72 7.23 2.36
N MET A 32 -9.65 6.32 2.65
CA MET A 32 -9.73 5.00 2.03
C MET A 32 -11.13 4.77 1.47
N LEU A 33 -11.22 4.01 0.38
CA LEU A 33 -12.50 3.65 -0.22
C LEU A 33 -13.12 2.50 0.57
N VAL A 34 -14.31 2.71 1.12
CA VAL A 34 -15.10 1.70 1.81
C VAL A 34 -16.51 1.73 1.26
N ASN A 35 -16.98 0.61 0.71
CA ASN A 35 -18.31 0.48 0.11
C ASN A 35 -18.58 1.59 -0.94
N GLY A 36 -17.57 1.94 -1.74
CA GLY A 36 -17.67 2.97 -2.77
C GLY A 36 -17.66 4.42 -2.28
N ARG A 37 -17.38 4.67 -0.99
CA ARG A 37 -17.31 6.01 -0.40
C ARG A 37 -15.97 6.26 0.26
N TRP A 38 -15.50 7.50 0.18
CA TRP A 38 -14.30 7.93 0.89
C TRP A 38 -14.59 8.09 2.37
N GLN A 39 -13.86 7.35 3.20
CA GLN A 39 -13.86 7.49 4.66
C GLN A 39 -12.45 7.87 5.11
N THR A 40 -12.31 8.51 6.27
CA THR A 40 -10.99 8.72 6.86
C THR A 40 -10.30 7.38 7.04
N MET A 41 -9.05 7.30 6.63
CA MET A 41 -8.29 6.06 6.61
C MET A 41 -8.02 5.56 8.04
N THR A 42 -8.21 4.25 8.24
CA THR A 42 -7.76 3.52 9.42
C THR A 42 -7.16 2.19 8.98
N GLU A 43 -6.08 1.76 9.63
CA GLU A 43 -5.48 0.44 9.36
C GLU A 43 -6.23 -0.68 10.11
N PRO A 44 -6.44 -1.86 9.50
CA PRO A 44 -5.96 -2.29 8.18
C PRO A 44 -6.70 -1.64 7.01
N ILE A 45 -5.96 -1.12 6.03
CA ILE A 45 -6.54 -0.40 4.87
C ILE A 45 -7.16 -1.38 3.87
N ASN A 46 -6.44 -2.46 3.56
CA ASN A 46 -6.86 -3.45 2.58
C ASN A 46 -7.26 -4.74 3.31
N PHE A 47 -8.49 -4.80 3.78
CA PHE A 47 -9.01 -5.91 4.57
C PHE A 47 -9.44 -7.11 3.70
N ASP A 48 -8.48 -7.74 3.02
CA ASP A 48 -8.73 -8.91 2.16
C ASP A 48 -8.88 -10.20 2.98
N ARG A 49 -8.24 -10.27 4.15
CA ARG A 49 -8.31 -11.38 5.10
C ARG A 49 -8.43 -10.87 6.55
N PRO A 50 -8.92 -11.68 7.51
CA PRO A 50 -8.91 -11.32 8.93
C PRO A 50 -7.50 -11.08 9.52
N THR A 51 -6.44 -11.50 8.81
CA THR A 51 -5.04 -11.30 9.18
C THR A 51 -4.42 -10.06 8.53
N SER A 52 -5.22 -9.21 7.89
CA SER A 52 -4.75 -7.94 7.32
C SER A 52 -4.21 -7.03 8.43
N GLY A 53 -3.14 -6.31 8.14
CA GLY A 53 -2.47 -5.46 9.11
C GLY A 53 -1.85 -4.22 8.48
N ILE A 54 -0.67 -3.86 8.95
CA ILE A 54 0.13 -2.75 8.44
C ILE A 54 0.63 -3.08 7.03
N GLY A 55 0.39 -2.16 6.10
CA GLY A 55 0.89 -2.18 4.74
C GLY A 55 1.56 -0.85 4.37
N LEU A 56 2.22 -0.81 3.22
CA LEU A 56 3.01 0.34 2.77
C LEU A 56 2.18 1.60 2.50
N ALA A 57 0.88 1.46 2.25
CA ALA A 57 0.05 2.55 1.74
C ALA A 57 -0.18 3.69 2.75
N ALA A 58 -0.16 3.39 4.06
CA ALA A 58 -0.35 4.41 5.09
C ALA A 58 0.85 5.38 5.20
N SER A 59 2.10 4.87 5.21
CA SER A 59 3.28 5.76 5.21
C SER A 59 3.49 6.43 3.85
N PHE A 60 3.16 5.75 2.75
CA PHE A 60 3.09 6.37 1.42
C PHE A 60 2.17 7.59 1.46
N ALA A 61 0.95 7.43 1.98
CA ALA A 61 -0.02 8.51 2.02
C ALA A 61 0.36 9.62 3.00
N GLY A 62 0.95 9.28 4.15
CA GLY A 62 1.51 10.26 5.08
C GLY A 62 2.61 11.11 4.46
N ALA A 63 3.54 10.49 3.73
CA ALA A 63 4.60 11.22 3.04
C ALA A 63 4.04 12.11 1.91
N TRP A 64 3.05 11.62 1.17
CA TRP A 64 2.32 12.42 0.18
C TRP A 64 1.64 13.63 0.81
N ARG A 65 0.97 13.46 1.96
CA ARG A 65 0.29 14.53 2.69
C ARG A 65 1.23 15.62 3.18
N LEU A 66 2.40 15.24 3.71
CA LEU A 66 3.41 16.21 4.15
C LEU A 66 3.87 17.13 2.99
N LYS A 67 3.93 16.60 1.76
CA LYS A 67 4.35 17.39 0.58
C LYS A 67 3.21 18.19 -0.06
N ASN A 68 1.97 17.71 0.02
CA ASN A 68 0.84 18.23 -0.74
C ASN A 68 -0.27 18.84 0.14
N ASP A 69 0.08 19.52 1.23
CA ASP A 69 -0.89 20.24 2.05
C ASP A 69 -1.51 21.44 1.28
N PRO A 70 -2.85 21.64 1.25
CA PRO A 70 -3.92 20.97 2.01
C PRO A 70 -4.72 19.89 1.23
N GLU A 71 -4.15 19.28 0.21
CA GLU A 71 -4.84 18.31 -0.65
C GLU A 71 -5.14 16.97 0.06
N GLU A 72 -6.18 16.28 -0.43
CA GLU A 72 -6.61 14.98 0.07
C GLU A 72 -6.10 13.84 -0.82
N ILE A 73 -5.69 12.76 -0.17
CA ILE A 73 -5.28 11.51 -0.82
C ILE A 73 -6.29 10.41 -0.51
N GLY A 74 -6.61 9.59 -1.51
CA GLY A 74 -7.54 8.46 -1.39
C GLY A 74 -6.88 7.14 -1.76
N LEU A 75 -7.03 6.13 -0.91
CA LEU A 75 -6.52 4.78 -1.15
C LEU A 75 -7.66 3.86 -1.61
N ILE A 76 -7.46 3.14 -2.71
CA ILE A 76 -8.43 2.19 -3.26
C ILE A 76 -7.87 0.77 -3.03
N PRO A 77 -8.24 0.09 -1.93
CA PRO A 77 -7.72 -1.22 -1.60
C PRO A 77 -8.33 -2.30 -2.50
N CYS A 78 -7.49 -2.96 -3.31
CA CYS A 78 -7.90 -4.06 -4.20
C CYS A 78 -6.91 -5.24 -4.20
N ALA A 79 -5.88 -5.23 -3.35
CA ALA A 79 -4.94 -6.34 -3.26
C ALA A 79 -5.59 -7.58 -2.62
N ASP A 80 -5.18 -8.78 -3.03
CA ASP A 80 -5.72 -10.04 -2.51
C ASP A 80 -4.61 -11.08 -2.24
N GLY A 81 -4.55 -11.58 -1.00
CA GLY A 81 -3.47 -12.42 -0.52
C GLY A 81 -3.43 -13.82 -1.12
N GLY A 82 -2.22 -14.23 -1.55
CA GLY A 82 -1.96 -15.55 -2.13
C GLY A 82 -2.14 -15.61 -3.65
N THR A 83 -2.28 -14.46 -4.31
CA THR A 83 -2.57 -14.38 -5.74
C THR A 83 -1.29 -14.37 -6.59
N SER A 84 -1.36 -15.05 -7.73
CA SER A 84 -0.35 -15.07 -8.81
C SER A 84 -0.71 -14.06 -9.91
N LEU A 85 0.18 -13.85 -10.88
CA LEU A 85 -0.17 -13.08 -12.08
C LEU A 85 -1.33 -13.69 -12.89
N ASP A 86 -1.54 -15.01 -12.83
CA ASP A 86 -2.66 -15.67 -13.52
C ASP A 86 -4.01 -15.33 -12.86
N ASP A 87 -4.04 -15.15 -11.54
CA ASP A 87 -5.25 -14.68 -10.84
C ASP A 87 -5.58 -13.21 -11.19
N TRP A 88 -4.55 -12.45 -11.57
CA TRP A 88 -4.64 -11.06 -12.02
C TRP A 88 -4.81 -10.92 -13.54
N ALA A 89 -5.01 -12.02 -14.27
CA ALA A 89 -5.21 -11.99 -15.71
C ALA A 89 -6.36 -11.05 -16.11
N VAL A 90 -6.19 -10.39 -17.26
CA VAL A 90 -7.18 -9.44 -17.79
C VAL A 90 -8.52 -10.14 -18.02
N GLY A 91 -9.61 -9.54 -17.55
CA GLY A 91 -10.95 -10.15 -17.54
C GLY A 91 -11.19 -11.16 -16.42
N GLY A 92 -10.16 -11.46 -15.61
CA GLY A 92 -10.28 -12.26 -14.39
C GLY A 92 -10.96 -11.49 -13.26
N VAL A 93 -11.41 -12.22 -12.23
CA VAL A 93 -12.24 -11.67 -11.14
C VAL A 93 -11.55 -10.52 -10.39
N LEU A 94 -10.26 -10.66 -10.09
CA LEU A 94 -9.51 -9.64 -9.35
C LEU A 94 -9.28 -8.38 -10.18
N PHE A 95 -8.93 -8.56 -11.45
CA PHE A 95 -8.77 -7.47 -12.41
C PHE A 95 -10.08 -6.69 -12.56
N GLU A 96 -11.19 -7.37 -12.86
CA GLU A 96 -12.51 -6.76 -13.02
C GLU A 96 -12.98 -6.05 -11.74
N ASN A 97 -12.76 -6.66 -10.57
CA ASN A 97 -13.07 -6.01 -9.29
C ASN A 97 -12.25 -4.73 -9.09
N ALA A 98 -10.93 -4.77 -9.34
CA ALA A 98 -10.09 -3.59 -9.21
C ALA A 98 -10.49 -2.46 -10.16
N VAL A 99 -10.81 -2.78 -11.42
CA VAL A 99 -11.34 -1.83 -12.41
C VAL A 99 -12.67 -1.24 -11.94
N PHE A 100 -13.58 -2.06 -11.42
CA PHE A 100 -14.87 -1.62 -10.89
C PHE A 100 -14.70 -0.65 -9.71
N GLN A 101 -13.89 -1.01 -8.71
CA GLN A 101 -13.63 -0.16 -7.53
C GLN A 101 -12.97 1.16 -7.94
N ALA A 102 -12.00 1.12 -8.85
CA ALA A 102 -11.36 2.32 -9.38
C ALA A 102 -12.37 3.21 -10.12
N LYS A 103 -13.14 2.69 -11.07
CA LYS A 103 -14.18 3.46 -11.78
C LYS A 103 -15.21 4.09 -10.83
N LEU A 104 -15.57 3.40 -9.74
CA LEU A 104 -16.46 3.94 -8.71
C LEU A 104 -15.80 5.10 -7.94
N ALA A 105 -14.55 4.94 -7.51
CA ALA A 105 -13.76 5.96 -6.83
C ALA A 105 -13.57 7.22 -7.69
N LEU A 106 -13.37 7.06 -8.99
CA LEU A 106 -13.10 8.16 -9.93
C LEU A 106 -14.29 9.08 -10.19
N ARG A 107 -15.50 8.70 -9.78
CA ARG A 107 -16.66 9.62 -9.82
C ARG A 107 -16.47 10.85 -8.94
N THR A 108 -15.58 10.78 -7.94
CA THR A 108 -15.34 11.86 -6.97
C THR A 108 -13.85 12.09 -6.68
N SER A 109 -12.96 11.47 -7.45
CA SER A 109 -11.50 11.56 -7.29
C SER A 109 -10.81 11.52 -8.65
N LYS A 110 -9.50 11.75 -8.67
CA LYS A 110 -8.65 11.62 -9.85
C LYS A 110 -7.59 10.54 -9.61
N LEU A 111 -7.49 9.55 -10.50
CA LEU A 111 -6.46 8.52 -10.42
C LEU A 111 -5.10 9.18 -10.62
N THR A 112 -4.25 9.06 -9.61
CA THR A 112 -2.97 9.76 -9.53
C THR A 112 -1.79 8.79 -9.55
N GLY A 113 -1.98 7.55 -9.10
CA GLY A 113 -0.98 6.50 -9.17
C GLY A 113 -1.59 5.11 -9.04
N ILE A 114 -0.84 4.10 -9.46
CA ILE A 114 -1.14 2.69 -9.20
C ILE A 114 0.04 2.11 -8.42
N LEU A 115 -0.25 1.49 -7.27
CA LEU A 115 0.72 0.83 -6.40
C LEU A 115 0.55 -0.67 -6.58
N TRP A 116 1.61 -1.35 -7.01
CA TRP A 116 1.64 -2.80 -7.23
C TRP A 116 2.70 -3.46 -6.36
N HIS A 117 2.31 -4.49 -5.61
CA HIS A 117 3.27 -5.39 -4.98
C HIS A 117 2.79 -6.83 -5.03
N GLN A 118 3.47 -7.63 -5.85
CA GLN A 118 3.18 -9.04 -6.06
C GLN A 118 4.42 -9.72 -6.64
N GLY A 119 4.53 -11.03 -6.40
CA GLY A 119 5.49 -11.87 -7.12
C GLY A 119 5.90 -13.11 -6.35
N GLU A 120 5.62 -13.18 -5.06
CA GLU A 120 5.97 -14.33 -4.23
C GLU A 120 5.30 -15.60 -4.76
N ASN A 121 4.03 -15.51 -5.21
CA ASN A 121 3.32 -16.67 -5.77
C ASN A 121 3.70 -17.00 -7.22
N ASP A 122 4.63 -16.25 -7.84
CA ASP A 122 5.23 -16.54 -9.14
C ASP A 122 6.74 -16.85 -9.01
N SER A 123 7.25 -16.98 -7.78
CA SER A 123 8.66 -17.21 -7.47
C SER A 123 9.05 -18.70 -7.43
N PHE A 124 8.36 -19.55 -8.22
CA PHE A 124 8.67 -20.98 -8.37
C PHE A 124 8.27 -21.55 -9.73
N GLY A 125 8.79 -22.75 -10.02
CA GLY A 125 8.30 -23.59 -11.10
C GLY A 125 8.53 -23.02 -12.51
N GLY A 126 9.47 -22.09 -12.65
CA GLY A 126 9.76 -21.38 -13.89
C GLY A 126 8.76 -20.26 -14.22
N LEU A 127 7.83 -19.93 -13.33
CA LEU A 127 6.81 -18.89 -13.57
C LEU A 127 7.45 -17.50 -13.70
N SER A 128 8.58 -17.26 -13.02
CA SER A 128 9.35 -16.02 -13.10
C SER A 128 9.74 -15.63 -14.54
N ALA A 129 9.94 -16.61 -15.43
CA ALA A 129 10.29 -16.36 -16.83
C ALA A 129 9.19 -15.65 -17.64
N LEU A 130 7.93 -15.79 -17.21
CA LEU A 130 6.76 -15.18 -17.88
C LEU A 130 6.32 -13.86 -17.22
N TYR A 131 6.97 -13.49 -16.12
CA TYR A 131 6.50 -12.42 -15.23
C TYR A 131 6.41 -11.07 -15.95
N TYR A 132 7.46 -10.70 -16.70
CA TYR A 132 7.53 -9.45 -17.46
C TYR A 132 6.39 -9.32 -18.47
N ASP A 133 6.16 -10.36 -19.27
CA ASP A 133 5.16 -10.33 -20.35
C ASP A 133 3.74 -10.29 -19.79
N LYS A 134 3.45 -11.10 -18.77
CA LYS A 134 2.15 -11.11 -18.10
C LYS A 134 1.84 -9.78 -17.40
N LEU A 135 2.79 -9.25 -16.62
CA LEU A 135 2.61 -7.96 -15.96
C LEU A 135 2.41 -6.84 -16.99
N SER A 136 3.14 -6.87 -18.10
CA SER A 136 2.98 -5.90 -19.20
C SER A 136 1.56 -5.86 -19.75
N VAL A 137 0.95 -7.02 -20.02
CA VAL A 137 -0.43 -7.10 -20.49
C VAL A 137 -1.41 -6.56 -19.44
N ILE A 138 -1.21 -6.91 -18.18
CA ILE A 138 -2.08 -6.47 -17.06
C ILE A 138 -2.03 -4.95 -16.89
N VAL A 139 -0.83 -4.35 -16.89
CA VAL A 139 -0.66 -2.90 -16.70
C VAL A 139 -1.21 -2.11 -17.90
N ASP A 140 -0.95 -2.57 -19.13
CA ASP A 140 -1.50 -1.94 -20.32
C ASP A 140 -3.05 -1.97 -20.29
N ALA A 141 -3.64 -3.08 -19.86
CA ALA A 141 -5.09 -3.21 -19.71
C ALA A 141 -5.67 -2.31 -18.61
N PHE A 142 -5.03 -2.20 -17.44
CA PHE A 142 -5.46 -1.25 -16.41
C PHE A 142 -5.44 0.19 -16.91
N ARG A 143 -4.38 0.59 -17.64
CA ARG A 143 -4.29 1.93 -18.21
C ARG A 143 -5.38 2.20 -19.24
N GLN A 144 -5.71 1.21 -20.08
CA GLN A 144 -6.80 1.31 -21.04
C GLN A 144 -8.16 1.41 -20.35
N GLU A 145 -8.47 0.49 -19.42
CA GLU A 145 -9.77 0.42 -18.75
C GLU A 145 -10.06 1.63 -17.85
N LEU A 146 -9.02 2.27 -17.32
CA LEU A 146 -9.12 3.41 -16.42
C LEU A 146 -8.84 4.76 -17.08
N ASP A 147 -8.64 4.78 -18.41
CA ASP A 147 -8.25 5.98 -19.18
C ASP A 147 -7.07 6.73 -18.54
N ALA A 148 -6.01 5.97 -18.21
CA ALA A 148 -4.94 6.36 -17.31
C ALA A 148 -3.54 6.15 -17.91
N ALA A 149 -3.37 6.47 -19.20
CA ALA A 149 -2.16 6.17 -19.98
C ALA A 149 -0.84 6.65 -19.32
N ASP A 150 -0.85 7.83 -18.68
CA ASP A 150 0.35 8.46 -18.12
C ASP A 150 0.46 8.34 -16.58
N VAL A 151 -0.47 7.64 -15.94
CA VAL A 151 -0.45 7.48 -14.49
C VAL A 151 0.79 6.66 -14.07
N PRO A 152 1.60 7.17 -13.12
CA PRO A 152 2.73 6.41 -12.58
C PRO A 152 2.28 5.07 -12.00
N PHE A 153 2.94 3.99 -12.44
CA PHE A 153 2.81 2.65 -11.90
C PHE A 153 4.05 2.33 -11.10
N ILE A 154 3.90 2.14 -9.78
CA ILE A 154 5.03 1.89 -8.87
C ILE A 154 5.00 0.43 -8.44
N THR A 155 6.11 -0.27 -8.65
CA THR A 155 6.27 -1.66 -8.26
C THR A 155 7.40 -1.86 -7.27
N GLY A 156 7.16 -2.67 -6.25
CA GLY A 156 8.17 -3.03 -5.25
C GLY A 156 8.81 -4.38 -5.53
N GLY A 157 10.09 -4.51 -5.18
CA GLY A 157 10.79 -5.79 -5.17
C GLY A 157 10.37 -6.68 -4.01
N LEU A 158 10.55 -7.98 -4.18
CA LEU A 158 10.37 -9.01 -3.19
C LEU A 158 11.54 -9.03 -2.19
N GLY A 159 11.24 -9.34 -0.94
CA GLY A 159 12.23 -9.40 0.15
C GLY A 159 13.21 -10.57 0.02
N ASP A 160 14.47 -10.34 0.35
CA ASP A 160 15.54 -11.36 0.34
C ASP A 160 15.34 -12.44 1.41
N PHE A 161 14.58 -12.14 2.47
CA PHE A 161 14.22 -13.07 3.53
C PHE A 161 13.42 -14.29 3.05
N LEU A 162 12.82 -14.25 1.85
CA LEU A 162 11.92 -15.30 1.36
C LEU A 162 12.58 -16.68 1.36
N ILE A 163 13.86 -16.77 0.97
CA ILE A 163 14.59 -18.05 0.93
C ILE A 163 14.86 -18.66 2.32
N ALA A 164 14.92 -17.82 3.35
CA ALA A 164 15.16 -18.24 4.72
C ALA A 164 13.85 -18.49 5.51
N GLY A 165 12.71 -18.08 4.95
CA GLY A 165 11.41 -18.19 5.58
C GLY A 165 10.84 -19.61 5.62
N ARG A 166 9.68 -19.76 6.29
CA ARG A 166 8.99 -21.05 6.44
C ARG A 166 8.76 -21.77 5.10
N TYR A 167 8.53 -21.00 4.04
CA TYR A 167 8.24 -21.48 2.70
C TYR A 167 9.39 -21.25 1.72
N GLY A 168 10.64 -21.04 2.16
CA GLY A 168 11.72 -20.63 1.26
C GLY A 168 12.02 -21.57 0.10
N LYS A 169 11.69 -22.86 0.21
CA LYS A 169 11.78 -23.82 -0.92
C LYS A 169 10.78 -23.54 -2.06
N TYR A 170 9.74 -22.75 -1.80
CA TYR A 170 8.73 -22.31 -2.77
C TYR A 170 9.04 -20.95 -3.39
N PHE A 171 10.06 -20.22 -2.93
CA PHE A 171 10.37 -18.88 -3.43
C PHE A 171 11.78 -18.82 -4.01
N THR A 172 12.24 -19.92 -4.61
CA THR A 172 13.60 -20.06 -5.13
C THR A 172 13.89 -19.11 -6.29
N GLU A 173 12.84 -18.57 -6.93
CA GLU A 173 12.96 -17.69 -8.10
C GLU A 173 12.65 -16.22 -7.79
N TYR A 174 12.62 -15.81 -6.52
CA TYR A 174 12.27 -14.43 -6.16
C TYR A 174 13.21 -13.39 -6.78
N GLN A 175 14.49 -13.73 -6.98
CA GLN A 175 15.46 -12.86 -7.64
C GLN A 175 15.12 -12.65 -9.12
N GLN A 176 14.71 -13.70 -9.82
CA GLN A 176 14.29 -13.63 -11.23
C GLN A 176 13.02 -12.80 -11.37
N VAL A 177 12.10 -12.88 -10.41
CA VAL A 177 10.94 -11.96 -10.36
C VAL A 177 11.40 -10.52 -10.13
N ASN A 178 12.34 -10.26 -9.22
CA ASN A 178 12.91 -8.91 -9.02
C ASN A 178 13.62 -8.38 -10.28
N ASP A 179 14.32 -9.22 -11.02
CA ASP A 179 14.95 -8.84 -12.30
C ASP A 179 13.89 -8.51 -13.35
N ALA A 180 12.82 -9.29 -13.43
CA ALA A 180 11.70 -9.03 -14.33
C ALA A 180 10.97 -7.72 -13.99
N LEU A 181 10.79 -7.43 -12.69
CA LEU A 181 10.19 -6.19 -12.19
C LEU A 181 11.05 -4.96 -12.49
N GLN A 182 12.38 -5.06 -12.32
CA GLN A 182 13.31 -4.00 -12.68
C GLN A 182 13.30 -3.74 -14.20
N LYS A 183 13.43 -4.81 -15.01
CA LYS A 183 13.34 -4.72 -16.47
C LYS A 183 12.00 -4.11 -16.91
N PHE A 184 10.90 -4.47 -16.25
CA PHE A 184 9.58 -3.89 -16.50
C PHE A 184 9.60 -2.37 -16.30
N ALA A 185 10.08 -1.90 -15.16
CA ALA A 185 10.17 -0.47 -14.88
C ALA A 185 11.11 0.29 -15.83
N GLU A 186 12.21 -0.32 -16.25
CA GLU A 186 13.17 0.31 -17.18
C GLU A 186 12.63 0.45 -18.62
N THR A 187 11.75 -0.46 -19.04
CA THR A 187 11.33 -0.54 -20.45
C THR A 187 9.91 -0.03 -20.69
N LYS A 188 9.04 -0.03 -19.68
CA LYS A 188 7.66 0.46 -19.79
C LYS A 188 7.58 1.93 -19.35
N PRO A 189 6.90 2.81 -20.13
CA PRO A 189 6.79 4.21 -19.79
C PRO A 189 6.00 4.41 -18.49
N ASN A 190 6.40 5.42 -17.71
CA ASN A 190 5.77 5.79 -16.44
C ASN A 190 5.66 4.62 -15.44
N CYS A 191 6.58 3.66 -15.50
CA CYS A 191 6.69 2.56 -14.55
C CYS A 191 8.00 2.72 -13.75
N TYR A 192 7.94 2.51 -12.44
CA TYR A 192 9.10 2.73 -11.57
C TYR A 192 9.23 1.60 -10.53
N PHE A 193 10.47 1.15 -10.32
CA PHE A 193 10.82 0.08 -9.39
C PHE A 193 11.28 0.63 -8.04
N VAL A 194 10.97 -0.10 -6.97
CA VAL A 194 11.33 0.22 -5.59
C VAL A 194 11.97 -0.98 -4.91
N THR A 195 13.21 -0.82 -4.46
CA THR A 195 13.94 -1.90 -3.78
C THR A 195 13.35 -2.25 -2.42
N ALA A 196 13.38 -3.54 -2.09
CA ALA A 196 13.11 -4.08 -0.75
C ALA A 196 14.39 -4.33 0.06
N ASP A 197 15.54 -3.83 -0.39
CA ASP A 197 16.82 -4.00 0.31
C ASP A 197 16.76 -3.49 1.76
N GLY A 198 17.27 -4.29 2.70
CA GLY A 198 17.25 -4.02 4.14
C GLY A 198 15.87 -4.09 4.82
N LEU A 199 14.80 -4.43 4.08
CA LEU A 199 13.47 -4.68 4.65
C LEU A 199 13.41 -6.09 5.24
N ARG A 200 12.62 -6.27 6.29
CA ARG A 200 12.51 -7.49 7.08
C ARG A 200 11.09 -8.06 7.05
N ALA A 201 10.99 -9.33 7.41
CA ALA A 201 9.74 -10.04 7.53
C ALA A 201 9.27 -10.22 8.97
N ASN A 202 7.98 -10.44 9.12
CA ASN A 202 7.40 -11.13 10.26
C ASN A 202 8.07 -12.50 10.47
N GLN A 203 7.77 -13.13 11.61
CA GLN A 203 8.31 -14.44 11.98
C GLN A 203 7.95 -15.59 11.00
N ASP A 204 6.97 -15.40 10.10
CA ASP A 204 6.68 -16.38 9.05
C ASP A 204 7.74 -16.42 7.93
N GLY A 205 8.58 -15.38 7.83
CA GLY A 205 9.59 -15.22 6.79
C GLY A 205 9.01 -15.04 5.38
N LEU A 206 7.76 -14.59 5.27
CA LEU A 206 7.05 -14.36 4.01
C LEU A 206 6.53 -12.92 3.91
N HIS A 207 5.94 -12.42 4.99
CA HIS A 207 5.31 -11.11 4.98
C HIS A 207 6.22 -10.06 5.56
N PHE A 208 6.34 -8.89 4.93
CA PHE A 208 7.09 -7.77 5.51
C PHE A 208 6.53 -7.40 6.88
N ASP A 209 7.41 -7.11 7.83
CA ASP A 209 7.01 -6.62 9.14
C ASP A 209 6.48 -5.17 9.07
N ALA A 210 5.85 -4.72 10.16
CA ALA A 210 5.22 -3.41 10.19
C ALA A 210 6.22 -2.25 9.99
N VAL A 211 7.41 -2.33 10.58
CA VAL A 211 8.46 -1.30 10.45
C VAL A 211 8.95 -1.22 9.02
N SER A 212 9.16 -2.37 8.39
CA SER A 212 9.61 -2.48 7.00
C SER A 212 8.54 -2.01 6.04
N GLN A 213 7.26 -2.28 6.29
CA GLN A 213 6.14 -1.73 5.52
C GLN A 213 6.10 -0.20 5.60
N ARG A 214 6.36 0.40 6.77
CA ARG A 214 6.49 1.87 6.90
C ARG A 214 7.58 2.42 6.00
N ARG A 215 8.80 1.85 6.06
CA ARG A 215 9.93 2.22 5.19
C ARG A 215 9.62 2.04 3.72
N PHE A 216 8.99 0.92 3.36
CA PHE A 216 8.66 0.63 1.98
C PHE A 216 7.71 1.67 1.40
N GLY A 217 6.71 2.11 2.16
CA GLY A 217 5.80 3.19 1.75
C GLY A 217 6.51 4.51 1.46
N ILE A 218 7.57 4.85 2.22
CA ILE A 218 8.39 6.04 1.93
C ILE A 218 9.14 5.88 0.61
N ARG A 219 9.70 4.70 0.33
CA ARG A 219 10.38 4.43 -0.95
C ARG A 219 9.42 4.48 -2.13
N TYR A 220 8.22 3.93 -1.99
CA TYR A 220 7.14 4.06 -2.99
C TYR A 220 6.79 5.51 -3.25
N PHE A 221 6.65 6.32 -2.19
CA PHE A 221 6.34 7.73 -2.34
C PHE A 221 7.47 8.48 -3.05
N LYS A 222 8.72 8.26 -2.65
CA LYS A 222 9.88 8.88 -3.29
C LYS A 222 9.98 8.51 -4.77
N SER A 223 9.74 7.24 -5.11
CA SER A 223 9.70 6.76 -6.50
C SER A 223 8.61 7.45 -7.31
N PHE A 224 7.40 7.54 -6.75
CA PHE A 224 6.26 8.24 -7.34
C PHE A 224 6.55 9.74 -7.56
N ASP A 225 7.07 10.40 -6.53
CA ASP A 225 7.28 11.85 -6.49
C ASP A 225 8.41 12.30 -7.41
N GLU A 226 9.50 11.55 -7.43
CA GLU A 226 10.67 11.84 -8.26
C GLU A 226 10.58 11.20 -9.66
N LYS A 227 9.54 10.38 -9.91
CA LYS A 227 9.32 9.64 -11.16
C LYS A 227 10.57 8.88 -11.59
N LYS A 228 11.11 8.06 -10.68
CA LYS A 228 12.33 7.27 -10.93
C LYS A 228 12.38 5.98 -10.12
N ASN A 229 13.26 5.08 -10.56
CA ASN A 229 13.58 3.86 -9.82
C ASN A 229 14.35 4.20 -8.53
N ILE A 230 13.97 3.54 -7.43
CA ILE A 230 14.66 3.58 -6.14
C ILE A 230 15.38 2.24 -5.97
N LEU A 231 16.67 2.21 -6.28
CA LEU A 231 17.47 0.99 -6.31
C LEU A 231 18.19 0.69 -5.00
N THR A 232 18.27 1.67 -4.09
CA THR A 232 18.87 1.55 -2.76
C THR A 232 17.93 2.09 -1.70
N ALA A 233 18.11 1.65 -0.46
CA ALA A 233 17.43 2.25 0.69
C ALA A 233 17.63 3.78 0.74
N VAL A 234 16.60 4.50 1.15
CA VAL A 234 16.61 5.96 1.29
C VAL A 234 17.02 6.30 2.71
N SER A 235 18.06 7.13 2.85
CA SER A 235 18.65 7.46 4.16
C SER A 235 17.71 8.19 5.11
N THR A 236 16.70 8.89 4.60
CA THR A 236 15.74 9.70 5.38
C THR A 236 14.43 8.98 5.69
N GLU A 237 14.36 7.65 5.48
CA GLU A 237 13.13 6.87 5.71
C GLU A 237 12.62 7.01 7.15
N ASP A 238 13.49 6.77 8.12
CA ASP A 238 13.11 6.74 9.53
C ASP A 238 12.70 8.13 10.04
N GLU A 239 13.40 9.18 9.64
CA GLU A 239 13.07 10.58 9.98
C GLU A 239 11.70 11.01 9.43
N LEU A 240 11.39 10.62 8.19
CA LEU A 240 10.08 10.89 7.59
C LEU A 240 8.97 10.10 8.28
N ILE A 241 9.21 8.83 8.60
CA ILE A 241 8.24 8.00 9.34
C ILE A 241 7.95 8.62 10.70
N GLU A 242 8.98 9.04 11.43
CA GLU A 242 8.83 9.70 12.73
C GLU A 242 8.00 10.97 12.60
N SER A 243 8.29 11.81 11.60
CA SER A 243 7.54 13.03 11.31
C SER A 243 6.06 12.77 11.02
N ILE A 244 5.75 11.72 10.26
CA ILE A 244 4.38 11.31 9.92
C ILE A 244 3.65 10.79 11.17
N GLN A 245 4.28 9.89 11.92
CA GLN A 245 3.69 9.24 13.08
C GLN A 245 3.53 10.19 14.28
N ASN A 246 4.38 11.22 14.37
CA ASN A 246 4.35 12.22 15.44
C ASN A 246 3.72 13.55 15.03
N ARG A 247 3.09 13.62 13.85
CA ARG A 247 2.32 14.80 13.43
C ARG A 247 1.29 15.15 14.52
N PRO A 248 1.25 16.41 15.00
CA PRO A 248 0.22 16.85 15.92
C PRO A 248 -1.17 16.68 15.31
N LEU A 249 -2.04 15.99 16.03
CA LEU A 249 -3.44 15.82 15.64
C LEU A 249 -4.23 17.10 15.94
N THR A 250 -5.13 17.48 15.04
CA THR A 250 -6.09 18.56 15.27
C THR A 250 -7.10 18.16 16.35
N LYS A 251 -7.77 19.14 17.00
CA LYS A 251 -8.85 18.85 17.98
C LYS A 251 -9.93 17.92 17.39
N LYS A 252 -10.27 18.09 16.11
CA LYS A 252 -11.24 17.25 15.40
C LYS A 252 -10.75 15.81 15.24
N GLU A 253 -9.48 15.62 14.88
CA GLU A 253 -8.88 14.29 14.76
C GLU A 253 -8.81 13.58 16.10
N GLN A 254 -8.39 14.29 17.15
CA GLN A 254 -8.35 13.76 18.52
C GLN A 254 -9.74 13.33 19.00
N ALA A 255 -10.76 14.19 18.82
CA ALA A 255 -12.14 13.87 19.15
C ALA A 255 -12.65 12.64 18.38
N THR A 256 -12.34 12.54 17.09
CA THR A 256 -12.75 11.39 16.26
C THR A 256 -12.11 10.08 16.74
N LEU A 257 -10.83 10.10 17.14
CA LEU A 257 -10.18 8.91 17.69
C LEU A 257 -10.80 8.46 19.01
N LEU A 258 -11.20 9.40 19.87
CA LEU A 258 -11.92 9.06 21.11
C LEU A 258 -13.29 8.42 20.82
N GLU A 259 -14.03 8.95 19.84
CA GLU A 259 -15.30 8.37 19.40
C GLU A 259 -15.11 6.94 18.85
N ILE A 260 -14.04 6.70 18.09
CA ILE A 260 -13.68 5.36 17.61
C ILE A 260 -13.37 4.42 18.79
N ASP A 261 -12.59 4.88 19.77
CA ASP A 261 -12.27 4.09 20.96
C ASP A 261 -13.53 3.76 21.79
N PHE A 262 -14.47 4.71 21.91
CA PHE A 262 -15.75 4.45 22.56
C PHE A 262 -16.60 3.45 21.76
N ALA A 263 -16.78 3.67 20.46
CA ALA A 263 -17.58 2.81 19.58
C ALA A 263 -17.01 1.39 19.45
N SER A 264 -15.70 1.22 19.64
CA SER A 264 -15.04 -0.08 19.69
C SER A 264 -14.99 -0.70 21.10
N GLY A 265 -15.59 -0.07 22.10
CA GLY A 265 -15.70 -0.58 23.46
C GLY A 265 -14.42 -0.49 24.29
N LYS A 266 -13.43 0.32 23.89
CA LYS A 266 -12.17 0.48 24.63
C LYS A 266 -12.27 1.46 25.80
N ILE A 267 -13.22 2.40 25.76
CA ILE A 267 -13.47 3.38 26.82
C ILE A 267 -14.98 3.46 27.11
N SER A 268 -15.34 3.92 28.30
CA SER A 268 -16.76 4.13 28.66
C SER A 268 -17.30 5.46 28.12
N LEU A 269 -18.63 5.63 28.12
CA LEU A 269 -19.27 6.90 27.78
C LEU A 269 -18.86 8.03 28.73
N ALA A 270 -18.63 7.72 30.01
CA ALA A 270 -18.17 8.69 30.99
C ALA A 270 -16.75 9.17 30.66
N ASP A 271 -15.84 8.24 30.35
CA ASP A 271 -14.46 8.57 29.96
C ASP A 271 -14.41 9.39 28.67
N LEU A 272 -15.29 9.09 27.70
CA LEU A 272 -15.42 9.88 26.47
C LEU A 272 -15.82 11.33 26.80
N GLY A 273 -16.84 11.51 27.64
CA GLY A 273 -17.31 12.83 28.05
C GLY A 273 -16.24 13.66 28.78
N GLU A 274 -15.49 13.03 29.69
CA GLU A 274 -14.37 13.68 30.40
C GLU A 274 -13.23 14.08 29.46
N LYS A 275 -12.85 13.21 28.52
CA LYS A 275 -11.76 13.52 27.59
C LYS A 275 -12.14 14.58 26.57
N LEU A 276 -13.39 14.61 26.10
CA LEU A 276 -13.88 15.61 25.15
C LEU A 276 -14.03 17.00 25.77
N SER A 277 -14.33 17.11 27.07
CA SER A 277 -14.43 18.42 27.73
C SER A 277 -13.10 19.18 27.73
N LEU A 278 -11.97 18.46 27.81
CA LEU A 278 -10.61 19.02 27.73
C LEU A 278 -10.30 19.73 26.39
N PHE A 279 -11.11 19.53 25.35
CA PHE A 279 -10.95 20.23 24.07
C PHE A 279 -11.76 21.52 23.97
N ASN A 280 -12.74 21.74 24.85
CA ASN A 280 -13.60 22.92 24.87
C ASN A 280 -13.07 24.04 25.78
N ASP A 281 -12.10 23.72 26.64
CA ASP A 281 -11.26 24.67 27.38
C ASP A 281 -10.04 25.13 26.53
#